data_AF-A0A945ZMY8-F1
#
_entry.id   AF-A0A945ZMY8-F1
#
_cell.length_a   1.000
_cell.length_b   1.000
_cell.length_c   1.000
_cell.angle_alpha   90.00
_cell.angle_beta   90.00
_cell.angle_gamma   90.00
#
_symmetry.space_group_name_H-M   'P 1'
#
loop_
_entity.id
_entity.type
_entity.pdbx_description
1 polymer ?
#
loop_
_entity_poly.entity_id
_entity_poly.type
_entity_poly.pdbx_seq_one_letter_code
_entity_poly.pdbx_strand_id
1 'polypeptide(L)'
;MSDKNISALLHILNSEQQITARTDQKAFTMLSILGVFMVFFIVHFLKLEMNLFFFIMVVIYFISSFMAIVKLVTVIVPRVHRDKVKNEEIDKGNEAPNPTYFGGISQYENATEYALHMTMISESDEKYYQMFAEQVYSLGKINTSKNLALRGSIYFFVSALVSELLIIMMMAWMKTSGSFIQSF
;
A
#
# COMPACT_ATOMS: atom_id res chain seq x y z
N MET A 1 -26.50 10.55 -24.45
CA MET A 1 -25.05 10.78 -24.27
C MET A 1 -24.55 10.30 -22.90
N SER A 2 -25.44 10.08 -21.92
CA SER A 2 -25.16 9.64 -20.54
C SER A 2 -24.58 8.21 -20.43
N ASP A 3 -25.20 7.20 -21.05
CA ASP A 3 -24.84 5.78 -20.83
C ASP A 3 -23.39 5.42 -21.22
N LYS A 4 -22.89 5.96 -22.34
CA LYS A 4 -21.52 5.70 -22.79
C LYS A 4 -20.48 6.30 -21.83
N ASN A 5 -20.79 7.47 -21.26
CA ASN A 5 -19.91 8.15 -20.32
C ASN A 5 -19.92 7.46 -18.95
N ILE A 6 -21.08 6.99 -18.49
CA ILE A 6 -21.20 6.20 -17.25
C ILE A 6 -20.50 4.86 -17.40
N SER A 7 -20.71 4.16 -18.52
CA SER A 7 -20.02 2.88 -18.79
C SER A 7 -18.50 3.04 -18.81
N ALA A 8 -17.99 4.15 -19.38
CA ALA A 8 -16.57 4.48 -19.33
C ALA A 8 -16.09 4.71 -17.88
N LEU A 9 -16.84 5.45 -17.06
CA LEU A 9 -16.49 5.66 -15.65
C LEU A 9 -16.50 4.35 -14.85
N LEU A 10 -17.48 3.47 -15.05
CA LEU A 10 -17.53 2.16 -14.39
C LEU A 10 -16.36 1.27 -14.80
N HIS A 11 -15.98 1.29 -16.08
CA HIS A 11 -14.80 0.58 -16.55
C HIS A 11 -13.53 1.12 -15.89
N ILE A 12 -13.36 2.45 -15.81
CA ILE A 12 -12.22 3.08 -15.13
C ILE A 12 -12.23 2.72 -13.64
N LEU A 13 -13.38 2.82 -12.96
CA LEU A 13 -13.53 2.45 -11.55
C LEU A 13 -13.07 1.02 -11.29
N ASN A 14 -13.55 0.06 -12.08
CA ASN A 14 -13.14 -1.34 -11.98
C ASN A 14 -11.63 -1.51 -12.21
N SER A 15 -11.08 -0.78 -13.18
CA SER A 15 -9.64 -0.82 -13.46
C SER A 15 -8.81 -0.29 -12.27
N GLU A 16 -9.23 0.82 -11.64
CA GLU A 16 -8.57 1.42 -10.48
C GLU A 16 -8.67 0.54 -9.23
N GLN A 17 -9.82 -0.11 -9.02
CA GLN A 17 -9.99 -1.10 -7.95
C GLN A 17 -9.05 -2.29 -8.16
N GLN A 18 -8.93 -2.78 -9.40
CA GLN A 18 -8.03 -3.87 -9.72
C GLN A 18 -6.55 -3.48 -9.52
N ILE A 19 -6.16 -2.25 -9.89
CA ILE A 19 -4.80 -1.76 -9.65
C ILE A 19 -4.51 -1.65 -8.15
N THR A 20 -5.48 -1.18 -7.37
CA THR A 20 -5.39 -1.11 -5.91
C THR A 20 -5.17 -2.51 -5.32
N ALA A 21 -5.98 -3.50 -5.71
CA ALA A 21 -5.85 -4.88 -5.24
C ALA A 21 -4.50 -5.50 -5.63
N ARG A 22 -4.01 -5.26 -6.86
CA ARG A 22 -2.68 -5.72 -7.29
C ARG A 22 -1.55 -5.05 -6.51
N THR A 23 -1.72 -3.79 -6.13
CA THR A 23 -0.76 -3.03 -5.31
C THR A 23 -0.69 -3.61 -3.90
N ASP A 24 -1.84 -3.95 -3.31
CA ASP A 24 -1.91 -4.61 -2.01
C ASP A 24 -1.26 -6.01 -2.06
N GLN A 25 -1.53 -6.78 -3.12
CA GLN A 25 -0.88 -8.08 -3.32
C GLN A 25 0.64 -7.95 -3.42
N LYS A 26 1.17 -6.98 -4.18
CA LYS A 26 2.62 -6.71 -4.26
C LYS A 26 3.20 -6.37 -2.89
N ALA A 27 2.50 -5.56 -2.10
CA ALA A 27 2.93 -5.22 -0.74
C ALA A 27 2.96 -6.44 0.18
N PHE A 28 1.94 -7.30 0.14
CA PHE A 28 1.93 -8.56 0.88
C PHE A 28 3.08 -9.49 0.47
N THR A 29 3.33 -9.66 -0.83
CA THR A 29 4.44 -10.47 -1.31
C THR A 29 5.78 -9.94 -0.81
N MET A 30 6.02 -8.63 -0.89
CA MET A 30 7.25 -8.02 -0.36
C MET A 30 7.39 -8.18 1.15
N LEU A 31 6.29 -8.02 1.90
CA LEU A 31 6.28 -8.21 3.35
C LEU A 31 6.61 -9.66 3.73
N SER A 32 6.04 -10.64 3.02
CA SER A 32 6.34 -12.07 3.23
C SER A 32 7.80 -12.39 2.94
N ILE A 33 8.35 -11.88 1.83
CA ILE A 33 9.78 -12.08 1.51
C ILE A 33 10.66 -11.47 2.60
N LEU A 34 10.38 -10.23 3.02
CA LEU A 34 11.13 -9.57 4.09
C LEU A 34 11.06 -10.37 5.40
N GLY A 35 9.92 -10.99 5.71
CA GLY A 35 9.77 -11.88 6.87
C GLY A 35 10.66 -13.13 6.79
N VAL A 36 10.75 -13.76 5.62
CA VAL A 36 11.63 -14.93 5.43
C VAL A 36 13.11 -14.56 5.61
N PHE A 37 13.53 -13.44 5.02
CA PHE A 37 14.89 -12.91 5.18
C PHE A 37 15.19 -12.51 6.63
N MET A 38 14.24 -11.89 7.35
CA MET A 38 14.36 -11.63 8.79
C MET A 38 14.62 -12.88 9.61
N VAL A 39 13.86 -13.96 9.39
CA VAL A 39 14.07 -15.22 10.10
C VAL A 39 15.43 -15.83 9.74
N PHE A 40 15.82 -15.76 8.46
CA PHE A 40 17.13 -16.20 8.00
C PHE A 40 18.27 -15.44 8.71
N PHE A 41 18.16 -14.12 8.81
CA PHE A 41 19.11 -13.27 9.50
C PHE A 41 19.24 -13.64 10.98
N ILE A 42 18.12 -13.82 11.71
CA ILE A 42 18.14 -14.18 13.15
C ILE A 42 18.92 -15.48 13.40
N VAL A 43 18.75 -16.49 12.54
CA VAL A 43 19.47 -17.78 12.66
C VAL A 43 20.98 -17.60 12.47
N HIS A 44 21.40 -16.70 11.58
CA HIS A 44 22.81 -16.43 11.32
C HIS A 44 23.42 -15.42 12.28
N PHE A 45 22.58 -14.57 12.90
CA PHE A 45 23.01 -13.52 13.80
C PHE A 45 23.79 -14.05 15.00
N LEU A 46 23.38 -15.19 15.57
CA LEU A 46 24.08 -15.82 16.68
C LEU A 46 25.49 -16.33 16.32
N LYS A 47 25.82 -16.43 15.03
CA LYS A 47 27.12 -16.87 14.53
C LYS A 47 28.02 -15.70 14.10
N LEU A 48 27.54 -14.46 14.20
CA LEU A 48 28.30 -13.27 13.81
C LEU A 48 29.33 -12.91 14.88
N GLU A 49 30.61 -12.90 14.49
CA GLU A 49 31.65 -12.21 15.26
C GLU A 49 31.56 -10.71 14.99
N MET A 50 31.35 -9.93 16.06
CA MET A 50 31.05 -8.51 15.95
C MET A 50 32.31 -7.68 15.61
N ASN A 51 32.48 -7.39 14.33
CA ASN A 51 33.39 -6.37 13.81
C ASN A 51 32.62 -5.07 13.55
N LEU A 52 33.30 -3.91 13.56
CA LEU A 52 32.75 -2.60 13.23
C LEU A 52 31.97 -2.61 11.90
N PHE A 53 32.49 -3.29 10.88
CA PHE A 53 31.80 -3.43 9.59
C PHE A 53 30.44 -4.13 9.73
N PHE A 54 30.41 -5.29 10.39
CA PHE A 54 29.17 -6.04 10.62
C PHE A 54 28.20 -5.23 11.47
N PHE A 55 28.69 -4.54 12.50
CA PHE A 55 27.86 -3.67 13.33
C PHE A 55 27.14 -2.60 12.50
N ILE A 56 27.88 -1.88 11.63
CA ILE A 56 27.29 -0.86 10.75
C ILE A 56 26.25 -1.49 9.81
N MET A 57 26.56 -2.62 9.18
CA MET A 57 25.64 -3.30 8.26
C MET A 57 24.37 -3.78 8.96
N VAL A 58 24.47 -4.31 10.18
CA VAL A 58 23.33 -4.71 10.99
C VAL A 58 22.45 -3.52 11.35
N VAL A 59 23.03 -2.38 11.71
CA VAL A 59 22.27 -1.15 11.98
C VAL A 59 21.52 -0.68 10.72
N ILE A 60 22.19 -0.66 9.57
CA ILE A 60 21.55 -0.30 8.27
C ILE A 60 20.41 -1.27 7.95
N TYR A 61 20.61 -2.57 8.16
CA TYR A 61 19.61 -3.61 7.94
C TYR A 61 18.34 -3.37 8.78
N PHE A 62 18.50 -3.17 10.09
CA PHE A 62 17.36 -2.98 10.99
C PHE A 62 16.58 -1.71 10.67
N ILE A 63 17.27 -0.58 10.45
CA ILE A 63 16.60 0.69 10.12
C ILE A 63 15.87 0.58 8.78
N SER A 64 16.52 0.01 7.76
CA SER A 64 15.93 -0.17 6.43
C SER A 64 14.71 -1.10 6.51
N SER A 65 14.82 -2.22 7.22
CA SER A 65 13.72 -3.19 7.33
C SER A 65 12.53 -2.63 8.10
N PHE A 66 12.78 -1.90 9.18
CA PHE A 66 11.72 -1.23 9.93
C PHE A 66 10.97 -0.20 9.06
N MET A 67 11.70 0.64 8.34
CA MET A 67 11.11 1.60 7.40
C MET A 67 10.32 0.91 6.28
N ALA A 68 10.83 -0.22 5.75
CA ALA A 68 10.14 -1.00 4.75
C ALA A 68 8.80 -1.54 5.28
N ILE A 69 8.78 -2.12 6.49
CA ILE A 69 7.57 -2.63 7.14
C ILE A 69 6.53 -1.52 7.32
N VAL A 70 6.92 -0.38 7.89
CA VAL A 70 6.01 0.75 8.11
C VAL A 70 5.36 1.21 6.79
N LYS A 71 6.15 1.33 5.73
CA LYS A 71 5.65 1.73 4.40
C LYS A 71 4.76 0.66 3.77
N LEU A 72 5.12 -0.63 3.85
CA LEU A 72 4.32 -1.74 3.32
C LEU A 72 2.97 -1.84 4.04
N VAL A 73 2.95 -1.74 5.37
CA VAL A 73 1.70 -1.73 6.16
C VAL A 73 0.82 -0.55 5.75
N THR A 74 1.41 0.63 5.49
CA THR A 74 0.67 1.80 4.99
C THR A 74 0.04 1.56 3.61
N VAL A 75 0.62 0.72 2.76
CA VAL A 75 0.02 0.34 1.47
C VAL A 75 -1.19 -0.58 1.67
N ILE A 76 -1.05 -1.56 2.56
CA ILE A 76 -2.06 -2.60 2.80
C ILE A 76 -3.28 -2.04 3.53
N VAL A 77 -3.08 -1.21 4.55
CA VAL A 77 -4.18 -0.67 5.35
C VAL A 77 -5.10 0.19 4.47
N PRO A 78 -6.41 -0.12 4.42
CA PRO A 78 -7.34 0.65 3.61
C PRO A 78 -7.43 2.08 4.13
N ARG A 79 -6.94 3.04 3.34
CA ARG A 79 -7.16 4.46 3.60
C ARG A 79 -8.57 4.82 3.18
N VAL A 80 -9.49 4.80 4.14
CA VAL A 80 -10.80 5.43 3.99
C VAL A 80 -10.58 6.94 4.03
N HIS A 81 -10.35 7.56 2.87
CA HIS A 81 -10.45 9.02 2.75
C HIS A 81 -11.89 9.43 3.07
N ARG A 82 -12.10 9.93 4.29
CA ARG A 82 -13.29 10.69 4.67
C ARG A 82 -13.24 12.08 4.02
N ASP A 83 -12.75 12.19 2.79
CA ASP A 83 -12.85 13.41 2.01
C ASP A 83 -14.36 13.60 1.81
N LYS A 84 -14.97 14.34 2.75
CA LYS A 84 -16.07 15.23 2.45
C LYS A 84 -15.57 16.00 1.25
N VAL A 85 -15.94 15.59 0.04
CA VAL A 85 -15.71 16.38 -1.15
C VAL A 85 -16.51 17.65 -0.90
N LYS A 86 -15.85 18.66 -0.29
CA LYS A 86 -16.34 20.03 -0.31
C LYS A 86 -16.22 20.45 -1.76
N ASN A 87 -17.21 20.08 -2.57
CA ASN A 87 -17.50 20.84 -3.77
C ASN A 87 -17.94 22.20 -3.24
N GLU A 88 -17.07 23.20 -3.33
CA GLU A 88 -17.32 24.57 -2.85
C GLU A 88 -18.50 25.24 -3.58
N GLU A 89 -19.12 24.58 -4.56
CA GLU A 89 -20.22 25.12 -5.37
C GLU A 89 -21.54 24.33 -5.27
N ILE A 90 -21.62 23.19 -4.57
CA ILE A 90 -22.87 22.42 -4.48
C ILE A 90 -23.34 22.28 -3.03
N ASP A 91 -24.35 23.09 -2.75
CA ASP A 91 -25.39 22.95 -1.73
C ASP A 91 -25.02 23.04 -0.24
N LYS A 92 -25.24 24.25 0.26
CA LYS A 92 -25.95 24.49 1.51
C LYS A 92 -27.21 23.61 1.57
N GLY A 93 -27.21 22.51 2.33
CA GLY A 93 -28.48 21.99 2.88
C GLY A 93 -28.66 20.51 3.08
N ASN A 94 -27.83 19.61 2.54
CA ASN A 94 -27.92 18.18 2.89
C ASN A 94 -26.60 17.46 2.62
N GLU A 95 -25.77 17.33 3.65
CA GLU A 95 -24.49 16.62 3.63
C GLU A 95 -24.72 15.08 3.58
N ALA A 96 -25.38 14.58 2.54
CA ALA A 96 -25.50 13.14 2.37
C ALA A 96 -24.15 12.56 1.89
N PRO A 97 -23.58 11.57 2.60
CA PRO A 97 -22.33 10.93 2.17
C PRO A 97 -22.52 10.30 0.79
N ASN A 98 -21.48 10.32 -0.06
CA ASN A 98 -21.58 9.72 -1.38
C ASN A 98 -21.93 8.21 -1.23
N PRO A 99 -23.10 7.77 -1.74
CA PRO A 99 -23.61 6.44 -1.45
C PRO A 99 -22.80 5.32 -2.07
N THR A 100 -21.98 5.58 -3.10
CA THR A 100 -21.11 4.55 -3.68
C THR A 100 -19.73 4.51 -3.05
N TYR A 101 -19.41 5.45 -2.15
CA TYR A 101 -18.15 5.41 -1.40
C TYR A 101 -18.14 4.25 -0.40
N PHE A 102 -17.02 3.52 -0.33
CA PHE A 102 -16.90 2.30 0.47
C PHE A 102 -17.16 2.53 1.97
N GLY A 103 -16.86 3.72 2.49
CA GLY A 103 -17.22 4.14 3.84
C GLY A 103 -18.55 4.90 3.95
N GLY A 104 -19.21 5.21 2.84
CA GLY A 104 -20.46 5.98 2.75
C GLY A 104 -21.70 5.09 2.86
N ILE A 105 -21.69 3.88 2.30
CA ILE A 105 -22.80 2.92 2.42
C ILE A 105 -23.10 2.57 3.89
N SER A 106 -22.05 2.43 4.70
CA SER A 106 -22.19 2.11 6.14
C SER A 106 -22.59 3.31 7.01
N GLN A 107 -22.73 4.51 6.43
CA GLN A 107 -23.16 5.71 7.16
C GLN A 107 -24.68 5.91 7.14
N TYR A 108 -25.41 5.17 6.31
CA TYR A 108 -26.87 5.17 6.31
C TYR A 108 -27.40 4.32 7.45
N GLU A 109 -28.49 4.77 8.10
CA GLU A 109 -29.04 4.06 9.26
C GLU A 109 -29.68 2.74 8.84
N ASN A 110 -30.34 2.71 7.67
CA ASN A 110 -31.08 1.55 7.18
C ASN A 110 -30.95 1.37 5.66
N ALA A 111 -31.10 0.12 5.19
CA ALA A 111 -31.05 -0.22 3.76
C ALA A 111 -32.12 0.54 2.92
N THR A 112 -33.28 0.83 3.52
CA THR A 112 -34.36 1.59 2.88
C THR A 112 -33.96 3.03 2.60
N GLU A 113 -33.27 3.68 3.53
CA GLU A 113 -32.79 5.06 3.39
C GLU A 113 -31.75 5.17 2.28
N TYR A 114 -30.82 4.20 2.24
CA TYR A 114 -29.84 4.08 1.18
C TYR A 114 -30.49 3.92 -0.20
N ALA A 115 -31.48 3.02 -0.34
CA ALA A 115 -32.17 2.79 -1.60
C ALA A 115 -32.95 4.03 -2.07
N LEU A 116 -33.59 4.75 -1.15
CA LEU A 116 -34.34 5.96 -1.43
C LEU A 116 -33.40 7.08 -1.91
N HIS A 117 -32.26 7.26 -1.24
CA HIS A 117 -31.23 8.21 -1.66
C HIS A 117 -30.60 7.86 -3.02
N MET A 118 -30.36 6.56 -3.29
CA MET A 118 -29.87 6.11 -4.60
C MET A 118 -30.87 6.41 -5.72
N THR A 119 -32.17 6.23 -5.44
CA THR A 119 -33.25 6.54 -6.39
C THR A 119 -33.29 8.04 -6.68
N MET A 120 -33.23 8.90 -5.65
CA MET A 120 -33.18 10.36 -5.81
C MET A 120 -31.99 10.85 -6.64
N ILE A 121 -30.81 10.26 -6.48
CA ILE A 121 -29.63 10.62 -7.28
C ILE A 121 -29.79 10.14 -8.73
N SER A 122 -30.38 8.96 -8.93
CA SER A 122 -30.58 8.37 -10.26
C SER A 122 -31.61 9.10 -11.14
N GLU A 123 -32.48 9.93 -10.54
CA GLU A 123 -33.45 10.75 -11.28
C GLU A 123 -32.79 11.84 -12.15
N SER A 124 -31.55 12.24 -11.84
CA SER A 124 -30.78 13.21 -12.61
C SER A 124 -29.53 12.54 -13.18
N ASP A 125 -29.47 12.45 -14.52
CA ASP A 125 -28.29 11.96 -15.27
C ASP A 125 -26.99 12.67 -14.82
N GLU A 126 -27.08 13.97 -14.52
CA GLU A 126 -25.94 14.79 -14.11
C GLU A 126 -25.46 14.43 -12.69
N LYS A 127 -26.39 14.31 -11.72
CA LYS A 127 -26.04 13.90 -10.34
C LYS A 127 -25.52 12.48 -10.29
N TYR A 128 -26.12 11.58 -11.06
CA TYR A 128 -25.69 10.18 -11.17
C TYR A 128 -24.28 10.08 -11.78
N TYR A 129 -24.01 10.83 -12.85
CA TYR A 129 -22.67 10.92 -13.45
C TYR A 129 -21.64 11.49 -12.46
N GLN A 130 -21.98 12.58 -11.78
CA GLN A 130 -21.11 13.25 -10.81
C GLN A 130 -20.72 12.32 -9.66
N MET A 131 -21.67 11.52 -9.14
CA MET A 131 -21.42 10.55 -8.07
C MET A 131 -20.31 9.55 -8.45
N PHE A 132 -20.34 9.00 -9.68
CA PHE A 132 -19.29 8.08 -10.15
C PHE A 132 -17.98 8.80 -10.47
N ALA A 133 -18.03 10.02 -11.00
CA ALA A 133 -16.84 10.81 -11.26
C ALA A 133 -16.05 11.09 -9.97
N GLU A 134 -16.76 11.45 -8.88
CA GLU A 134 -16.16 11.62 -7.55
C GLU A 134 -15.54 10.33 -7.00
N GLN A 135 -16.21 9.20 -7.21
CA GLN A 135 -15.70 7.90 -6.79
C GLN A 135 -14.41 7.52 -7.55
N VAL A 136 -14.39 7.72 -8.87
CA VAL A 136 -13.19 7.48 -9.69
C VAL A 136 -12.05 8.42 -9.28
N TYR A 137 -12.35 9.70 -9.04
CA TYR A 137 -11.35 10.70 -8.62
C TYR A 137 -10.74 10.36 -7.26
N SER A 138 -11.57 10.06 -6.25
CA SER A 138 -11.10 9.68 -4.92
C SER A 138 -10.28 8.40 -4.95
N LEU A 139 -10.68 7.42 -5.76
CA LEU A 139 -9.94 6.16 -5.91
C LEU A 139 -8.58 6.39 -6.58
N GLY A 140 -8.49 7.23 -7.61
CA GLY A 140 -7.22 7.61 -8.25
C GLY A 140 -6.24 8.29 -7.27
N LYS A 141 -6.73 9.13 -6.37
CA LYS A 141 -5.93 9.76 -5.29
C LYS A 141 -5.41 8.72 -4.29
N ILE A 142 -6.25 7.76 -3.89
CA ILE A 142 -5.86 6.65 -3.00
C ILE A 142 -4.79 5.79 -3.68
N ASN A 143 -5.01 5.40 -4.94
CA ASN A 143 -4.08 4.57 -5.70
C ASN A 143 -2.71 5.26 -5.86
N THR A 144 -2.71 6.57 -6.15
CA THR A 144 -1.47 7.37 -6.23
C THR A 144 -0.72 7.36 -4.90
N SER A 145 -1.42 7.58 -3.78
CA SER A 145 -0.81 7.54 -2.45
C SER A 145 -0.25 6.16 -2.10
N LYS A 146 -0.98 5.07 -2.42
CA LYS A 146 -0.53 3.70 -2.20
C LYS A 146 0.69 3.37 -3.04
N ASN A 147 0.69 3.75 -4.32
CA ASN A 147 1.82 3.54 -5.22
C ASN A 147 3.07 4.30 -4.76
N LEU A 148 2.93 5.52 -4.25
CA LEU A 148 4.06 6.27 -3.70
C LEU A 148 4.64 5.61 -2.44
N ALA A 149 3.79 5.11 -1.55
CA ALA A 149 4.23 4.34 -0.39
C ALA A 149 4.90 3.02 -0.80
N LEU A 150 4.38 2.32 -1.81
CA LEU A 150 4.94 1.09 -2.37
C LEU A 150 6.32 1.32 -2.99
N ARG A 151 6.48 2.39 -3.78
CA ARG A 151 7.79 2.77 -4.34
C ARG A 151 8.78 3.10 -3.23
N GLY A 152 8.34 3.82 -2.20
CA GLY A 152 9.15 4.11 -1.01
C GLY A 152 9.59 2.84 -0.29
N SER A 153 8.68 1.87 -0.08
CA SER A 153 9.04 0.60 0.56
C SER A 153 10.03 -0.21 -0.24
N ILE A 154 9.97 -0.18 -1.58
CA ILE A 154 10.91 -0.91 -2.43
C ILE A 154 12.35 -0.46 -2.18
N TYR A 155 12.61 0.84 -2.05
CA TYR A 155 13.97 1.34 -1.78
C TYR A 155 14.53 0.81 -0.45
N PHE A 156 13.73 0.89 0.62
CA PHE A 156 14.13 0.37 1.92
C PHE A 156 14.27 -1.15 1.94
N PHE A 157 13.37 -1.86 1.25
CA PHE A 157 13.42 -3.31 1.09
C PHE A 157 14.70 -3.75 0.38
N VAL A 158 15.06 -3.11 -0.74
CA VAL A 158 16.30 -3.41 -1.46
C VAL A 158 17.53 -3.09 -0.61
N SER A 159 17.53 -1.96 0.11
CA SER A 159 18.62 -1.62 1.04
C SER A 159 18.81 -2.70 2.11
N ALA A 160 17.72 -3.18 2.72
CA ALA A 160 17.75 -4.27 3.69
C ALA A 160 18.33 -5.55 3.07
N LEU A 161 17.81 -6.00 1.92
CA LEU A 161 18.30 -7.21 1.25
C LEU A 161 19.79 -7.12 0.89
N VAL A 162 20.24 -5.99 0.35
CA VAL A 162 21.66 -5.80 -0.01
C VAL A 162 22.53 -5.86 1.25
N SER A 163 22.14 -5.18 2.32
CA SER A 163 22.89 -5.22 3.58
C SER A 163 22.98 -6.64 4.15
N GLU A 164 21.90 -7.41 4.12
CA GLU A 164 21.88 -8.79 4.60
C GLU A 164 22.77 -9.71 3.75
N LEU A 165 22.66 -9.62 2.42
CA LEU A 165 23.48 -10.40 1.51
C LEU A 165 24.98 -10.09 1.67
N LEU A 166 25.34 -8.82 1.88
CA LEU A 166 26.73 -8.43 2.16
C LEU A 166 27.25 -9.03 3.47
N ILE A 167 26.42 -9.05 4.52
CA ILE A 167 26.77 -9.69 5.81
C ILE A 167 27.05 -11.18 5.59
N ILE A 168 26.17 -11.89 4.89
CA ILE A 168 26.31 -13.33 4.62
C ILE A 168 27.56 -13.62 3.78
N MET A 169 27.77 -12.85 2.70
CA MET A 169 28.90 -13.03 1.80
C MET A 169 30.23 -12.80 2.53
N MET A 170 30.31 -11.77 3.37
CA MET A 170 31.52 -11.48 4.15
C MET A 170 31.78 -12.53 5.22
N MET A 171 30.74 -13.02 5.91
CA MET A 171 30.86 -14.15 6.84
C MET A 171 31.39 -15.41 6.16
N ALA A 172 30.86 -15.73 4.97
CA ALA A 172 31.31 -16.89 4.19
C ALA A 172 32.79 -16.74 3.79
N TRP A 173 33.19 -15.55 3.34
CA TRP A 173 34.58 -15.25 2.96
C TRP A 173 35.55 -15.36 4.15
N MET A 174 35.17 -14.86 5.32
CA MET A 174 36.00 -14.97 6.53
C MET A 174 36.17 -16.44 6.94
N LYS A 175 35.11 -17.24 6.85
CA LYS A 175 35.17 -18.67 7.17
C LYS A 175 36.10 -19.45 6.22
N THR A 176 36.05 -19.18 4.92
CA THR A 176 36.94 -19.85 3.94
C THR A 176 38.38 -19.40 4.09
N SER A 177 38.62 -18.09 4.29
CA SER A 177 39.97 -17.54 4.47
C SER A 177 40.63 -18.01 5.78
N GLY A 178 39.87 -18.09 6.87
CA GLY A 178 40.35 -18.63 8.15
C GLY A 178 40.67 -20.13 8.07
N SER A 179 39.90 -20.90 7.31
CA SER A 179 40.19 -22.32 7.05
C SER A 179 41.42 -22.53 6.15
N PHE A 180 41.76 -21.57 5.28
CA PHE A 180 42.92 -21.64 4.39
C PHE A 180 44.23 -21.37 5.13
N ILE A 181 44.22 -20.48 6.14
CA ILE A 181 45.40 -20.12 6.95
C ILE A 181 45.80 -21.24 7.91
N GLN A 182 44.88 -22.10 8.37
CA GLN A 182 45.20 -23.25 9.23
C GLN A 182 45.76 -24.47 8.46
N SER A 183 45.78 -24.43 7.11
CA SER A 183 46.27 -25.53 6.27
C SER A 183 47.72 -25.35 5.82
N PHE A 184 48.43 -24.32 6.31
CA PHE A 184 49.85 -24.05 6.08
C PHE A 184 50.56 -23.87 7.42
#